data_AF-A0A929D769-F1
#
_entry.id   AF-A0A929D769-F1
#
_cell.length_a   1.000
_cell.length_b   1.000
_cell.length_c   1.000
_cell.angle_alpha   90.00
_cell.angle_beta   90.00
_cell.angle_gamma   90.00
#
_symmetry.space_group_name_H-M   'P 1'
#
loop_
_entity.id
_entity.type
_entity.pdbx_description
1 polymer ?
#
loop_
_entity_poly.entity_id
_entity_poly.type
_entity_poly.pdbx_seq_one_letter_code
_entity_poly.pdbx_strand_id
1 'polypeptide(L)'
;MRDYLYLRISQKEPFDILYFTPSVTGIFNINDKSFSVAPELLYSGITNLELRFKAAFIAGKRETEYGEKQNDYKIELRARYHF
;
A
#
# COMPACT_ATOMS: atom_id res chain seq x y z
N MET A 1 -7.75 -25.25 -0.30
CA MET A 1 -7.71 -24.24 0.80
C MET A 1 -6.94 -23.06 0.24
N ARG A 2 -7.37 -21.81 0.51
CA ARG A 2 -6.68 -20.63 -0.01
C ARG A 2 -5.84 -20.03 1.10
N ASP A 3 -4.54 -20.30 1.06
CA ASP A 3 -3.56 -19.80 2.01
C ASP A 3 -3.07 -18.42 1.60
N TYR A 4 -3.49 -17.42 2.36
CA TYR A 4 -3.05 -16.03 2.20
C TYR A 4 -2.18 -15.62 3.37
N LEU A 5 -0.98 -15.16 3.08
CA LEU A 5 -0.10 -14.51 4.06
C LEU A 5 -0.33 -13.00 3.98
N TYR A 6 -0.86 -12.42 5.05
CA TYR A 6 -1.04 -10.98 5.20
C TYR A 6 0.05 -10.42 6.10
N LEU A 7 0.75 -9.40 5.62
CA LEU A 7 1.80 -8.72 6.35
C LEU A 7 1.64 -7.21 6.21
N ARG A 8 1.60 -6.49 7.33
CA ARG A 8 1.55 -5.03 7.36
C ARG A 8 2.60 -4.51 8.30
N ILE A 9 3.51 -3.69 7.77
CA ILE A 9 4.50 -2.96 8.53
C ILE A 9 4.09 -1.50 8.52
N SER A 10 4.06 -0.87 9.68
CA SER A 10 3.77 0.56 9.80
C SER A 10 4.73 1.13 10.83
N GLN A 11 5.42 2.19 10.45
CA GLN A 11 6.36 2.86 11.33
C GLN A 11 5.89 4.31 11.48
N LYS A 12 5.61 4.73 12.72
CA LYS A 12 5.35 6.14 13.01
C LYS A 12 6.69 6.85 13.19
N GLU A 13 6.79 8.03 12.60
CA GLU A 13 7.89 8.98 12.78
C GLU A 13 9.29 8.33 12.62
N PRO A 14 9.54 7.56 11.55
CA PRO A 14 10.85 6.96 11.35
C PRO A 14 11.89 8.04 11.08
N PHE A 15 13.15 7.76 11.46
CA PHE A 15 14.28 8.66 11.21
C PHE A 15 14.08 10.07 11.77
N ASP A 16 13.32 10.21 12.86
CA ASP A 16 12.99 11.51 13.50
C ASP A 16 12.16 12.45 12.61
N ILE A 17 11.49 11.92 11.57
CA ILE A 17 10.62 12.73 10.71
C ILE A 17 9.25 12.88 11.38
N LEU A 18 9.04 14.03 12.01
CA LEU A 18 7.79 14.37 12.68
C LEU A 18 6.61 14.36 11.68
N TYR A 19 5.49 13.77 12.10
CA TYR A 19 4.26 13.63 11.30
C TYR A 19 4.37 12.81 10.01
N PHE A 20 5.41 11.97 9.88
CA PHE A 20 5.55 11.04 8.78
C PHE A 20 5.26 9.61 9.24
N THR A 21 4.38 8.90 8.55
CA THR A 21 4.05 7.50 8.84
C THR A 21 4.06 6.69 7.56
N PRO A 22 5.21 6.10 7.18
CA PRO A 22 5.24 5.09 6.15
C PRO A 22 4.68 3.77 6.65
N SER A 23 3.97 3.09 5.78
CA SER A 23 3.44 1.76 5.97
C SER A 23 3.52 0.98 4.67
N VAL A 24 3.64 -0.33 4.78
CA VAL A 24 3.66 -1.22 3.63
C VAL A 24 2.80 -2.43 3.97
N THR A 25 1.85 -2.74 3.10
CA THR A 25 1.02 -3.93 3.21
C THR A 25 1.37 -4.91 2.11
N GLY A 26 1.83 -6.10 2.45
CA GLY A 26 2.04 -7.22 1.53
C GLY A 26 0.99 -8.30 1.76
N ILE A 27 0.40 -8.81 0.69
CA ILE A 27 -0.52 -9.94 0.70
C ILE A 27 0.03 -10.96 -0.30
N PHE A 28 0.36 -12.15 0.15
CA PHE A 28 0.92 -13.21 -0.68
C PHE A 28 -0.05 -14.38 -0.70
N ASN A 29 -0.47 -14.81 -1.89
CA ASN A 29 -1.22 -16.04 -2.09
C ASN A 29 -0.24 -17.18 -2.37
N ILE A 30 -0.14 -18.13 -1.45
CA ILE A 30 0.80 -19.26 -1.54
C ILE A 30 0.37 -20.24 -2.63
N ASN A 31 -0.93 -20.36 -2.90
CA ASN A 31 -1.48 -21.33 -3.85
C ASN A 31 -1.21 -20.92 -5.31
N ASP A 32 -1.39 -19.64 -5.64
CA ASP A 32 -1.28 -19.11 -7.02
C ASP A 32 0.03 -18.34 -7.28
N LYS A 33 0.98 -18.31 -6.32
CA LYS A 33 2.21 -17.49 -6.37
C LYS A 33 1.95 -16.01 -6.72
N SER A 34 0.75 -15.52 -6.45
CA SER A 34 0.34 -14.14 -6.72
C SER A 34 0.59 -13.30 -5.48
N PHE A 35 1.13 -12.09 -5.66
CA PHE A 35 1.41 -11.19 -4.56
C PHE A 35 0.88 -9.78 -4.85
N SER A 36 0.42 -9.12 -3.80
CA SER A 36 -0.02 -7.74 -3.81
C SER A 36 0.79 -6.98 -2.78
N VAL A 37 1.47 -5.92 -3.19
CA VAL A 37 2.22 -5.04 -2.30
C VAL A 37 1.68 -3.63 -2.40
N ALA A 38 1.38 -3.02 -1.27
CA ALA A 38 0.80 -1.70 -1.18
C ALA A 38 1.58 -0.83 -0.20
N PRO A 39 2.60 -0.09 -0.66
CA PRO A 39 3.22 0.95 0.15
C PRO A 39 2.28 2.17 0.29
N GLU A 40 2.23 2.72 1.48
CA GLU A 40 1.45 3.88 1.85
C GLU A 40 2.29 4.82 2.72
N LEU A 41 2.31 6.10 2.37
CA LEU A 41 3.05 7.16 3.04
C LEU A 41 2.03 8.21 3.47
N LEU A 42 1.97 8.49 4.76
CA LEU A 42 1.19 9.58 5.32
C LEU A 42 2.13 10.66 5.83
N TYR A 43 1.88 11.90 5.45
CA TYR A 43 2.60 13.07 5.92
C TYR A 43 1.61 14.16 6.32
N SER A 44 1.59 14.52 7.60
CA SER A 44 0.70 15.54 8.17
C SER A 44 1.48 16.68 8.84
N GLY A 45 2.72 16.92 8.40
CA GLY A 45 3.59 17.94 8.99
C GLY A 45 3.29 19.37 8.56
N ILE A 46 2.39 19.56 7.59
CA ILE A 46 2.01 20.87 7.08
C ILE A 46 0.73 21.30 7.80
N THR A 47 0.74 22.50 8.37
CA THR A 47 -0.45 23.08 9.02
C THR A 47 -1.62 23.05 8.05
N ASN A 48 -2.73 22.45 8.48
CA ASN A 48 -3.97 22.31 7.71
C ASN A 48 -3.88 21.45 6.44
N LEU A 49 -2.79 20.71 6.21
CA LEU A 49 -2.63 19.88 5.01
C LEU A 49 -2.13 18.46 5.36
N GLU A 50 -2.94 17.47 5.02
CA GLU A 50 -2.58 16.06 5.09
C GLU A 50 -2.29 15.53 3.68
N LEU A 51 -1.09 14.97 3.50
CA LEU A 51 -0.68 14.31 2.27
C LEU A 51 -0.63 12.81 2.51
N ARG A 52 -1.38 12.06 1.72
CA ARG A 52 -1.36 10.59 1.73
C ARG A 52 -1.04 10.09 0.33
N PHE A 53 0.04 9.35 0.21
CA PHE A 53 0.40 8.63 -0.99
C PHE A 53 0.20 7.15 -0.75
N LYS A 54 -0.53 6.47 -1.61
CA LYS A 54 -0.71 5.03 -1.54
C LYS A 54 -0.50 4.45 -2.93
N ALA A 55 0.47 3.56 -3.08
CA ALA A 55 0.58 2.74 -4.27
C ALA A 55 0.18 1.32 -3.90
N ALA A 56 -0.41 0.61 -4.85
CA ALA A 56 -0.77 -0.79 -4.75
C ALA A 56 -0.35 -1.45 -6.06
N PHE A 57 0.57 -2.39 -5.97
CA PHE A 57 1.08 -3.17 -7.09
C PHE A 57 0.59 -4.60 -6.91
N ILE A 58 -0.02 -5.14 -7.95
CA ILE A 58 -0.51 -6.51 -7.96
C ILE A 58 0.30 -7.23 -9.03
N ALA A 59 1.03 -8.27 -8.62
CA ALA A 59 1.84 -9.07 -9.50
C ALA A 59 1.38 -10.53 -9.38
N GLY A 60 0.68 -11.01 -10.42
CA GLY A 60 0.22 -12.38 -10.59
C GLY A 60 0.56 -12.89 -11.99
N LYS A 61 0.84 -14.18 -12.13
CA LYS A 61 1.12 -14.80 -13.44
C LYS A 61 -0.17 -14.81 -14.29
N ARG A 62 -0.02 -14.71 -15.62
CA ARG A 62 -1.06 -15.11 -16.61
C ARG A 62 -1.55 -16.50 -16.18
N GLU A 63 -2.86 -16.66 -15.95
CA GLU A 63 -3.57 -17.86 -15.44
C GLU A 63 -3.95 -17.92 -13.95
N THR A 64 -3.80 -16.84 -13.17
CA THR A 64 -4.28 -16.80 -11.77
C THR A 64 -5.49 -15.88 -11.59
N GLU A 65 -6.29 -16.08 -10.55
CA GLU A 65 -7.51 -15.29 -10.22
C GLU A 65 -7.23 -13.77 -10.06
N TYR A 66 -5.95 -13.40 -9.87
CA TYR A 66 -5.47 -12.02 -9.84
C TYR A 66 -5.02 -11.47 -11.21
N GLY A 67 -4.77 -12.34 -12.19
CA GLY A 67 -4.51 -11.98 -13.59
C GLY A 67 -5.77 -11.62 -14.39
N GLU A 68 -6.96 -11.95 -13.89
CA GLU A 68 -8.24 -11.47 -14.45
C GLU A 68 -8.67 -10.09 -13.90
N LYS A 69 -8.02 -9.59 -12.84
CA LYS A 69 -8.26 -8.23 -12.35
C LYS A 69 -7.31 -7.25 -13.04
N GLN A 70 -7.91 -6.39 -13.87
CA GLN A 70 -7.35 -5.33 -14.72
C GLN A 70 -6.55 -4.20 -14.00
N ASN A 71 -5.92 -4.45 -12.85
CA ASN A 71 -5.11 -3.47 -12.16
C ASN A 71 -3.68 -4.02 -11.96
N ASP A 72 -2.81 -3.78 -12.95
CA ASP A 72 -1.37 -4.02 -12.83
C ASP A 72 -0.75 -3.17 -11.72
N TYR A 73 -1.26 -1.95 -11.53
CA TYR A 73 -0.85 -1.03 -10.48
C TYR A 73 -1.93 0.04 -10.25
N LYS A 74 -2.07 0.49 -9.01
CA LYS A 74 -2.92 1.62 -8.63
C LYS A 74 -2.09 2.58 -7.80
N ILE A 75 -2.05 3.84 -8.20
CA ILE A 75 -1.38 4.90 -7.45
C ILE A 75 -2.45 5.92 -7.07
N GLU A 76 -2.52 6.24 -5.79
CA GLU A 76 -3.47 7.18 -5.19
C GLU A 76 -2.68 8.25 -4.43
N LEU A 77 -2.74 9.48 -4.93
CA LEU A 77 -2.28 10.66 -4.20
C LEU A 77 -3.51 11.40 -3.67
N ARG A 78 -3.56 11.61 -2.36
CA ARG A 78 -4.63 12.35 -1.69
C ARG A 78 -4.01 13.49 -0.90
N ALA A 79 -4.38 14.72 -1.23
CA ALA A 79 -4.15 15.89 -0.41
C ALA A 79 -5.48 16.29 0.23
N ARG A 80 -5.49 16.47 1.55
CA ARG A 80 -6.65 16.96 2.29
C ARG A 80 -6.27 18.24 2.99
N TYR A 81 -6.89 19.34 2.59
CA TYR A 81 -6.73 20.64 3.23
C TYR A 81 -7.94 20.92 4.13
N HIS A 82 -7.70 21.36 5.36
CA HIS A 82 -8.74 21.75 6.31
C HIS A 82 -8.72 23.27 6.45
N PHE A 83 -9.79 23.95 6.04
CA PHE A 83 -9.92 25.40 6.13
C PHE A 83 -10.56 25.84 7.45
#